data_AF-A0A6G7ZIQ0-F1
#
_entry.id   AF-A0A6G7ZIQ0-F1
#
_cell.length_a   1.000
_cell.length_b   1.000
_cell.length_c   1.000
_cell.angle_alpha   90.00
_cell.angle_beta   90.00
_cell.angle_gamma   90.00
#
_symmetry.space_group_name_H-M   'P 1'
#
loop_
_entity.id
_entity.type
_entity.pdbx_description
1 polymer ?
#
loop_
_entity_poly.entity_id
_entity_poly.type
_entity_poly.pdbx_seq_one_letter_code
_entity_poly.pdbx_strand_id
1 'polypeptide(L)'
;MFLVGLWVGRRAIYADPAAHRAFLRRVATIGLGAGLPLAFARAAVDLGAPETPATLVLAEALYCLSTPTLALGYAAGAALLWANGRQRLLEWAAPAGRMALTNYLMQTILQSLIFYGWGLALTGKFGLVFIYPFALALFAFQVTYSRRWLAHYRFGPVEWVWRSLTYGKRQPMIRELV
;
A
#
# COMPACT_ATOMS: atom_id res chain seq x y z
N MET A 1 -0.96 8.92 -9.79
CA MET A 1 -1.27 7.47 -9.66
C MET A 1 -2.62 7.06 -10.23
N PHE A 2 -3.72 7.76 -9.93
CA PHE A 2 -5.06 7.40 -10.43
C PHE A 2 -5.14 7.21 -11.96
N LEU A 3 -4.62 8.16 -12.74
CA LEU A 3 -4.61 8.08 -14.21
C LEU A 3 -3.80 6.90 -14.74
N VAL A 4 -2.69 6.56 -14.08
CA VAL A 4 -1.88 5.39 -14.45
C VAL A 4 -2.68 4.11 -14.19
N GLY A 5 -3.35 4.02 -13.03
CA GLY A 5 -4.25 2.91 -12.73
C GLY A 5 -5.38 2.77 -13.75
N LEU A 6 -6.01 3.88 -14.15
CA LEU A 6 -7.03 3.90 -15.19
C LEU A 6 -6.48 3.41 -16.55
N TRP A 7 -5.29 3.86 -16.92
CA TRP A 7 -4.63 3.42 -18.16
C TRP A 7 -4.29 1.92 -18.14
N VAL A 8 -3.73 1.41 -17.05
CA VAL A 8 -3.49 -0.04 -16.83
C VAL A 8 -4.80 -0.82 -16.92
N GLY A 9 -5.86 -0.27 -16.34
CA GLY A 9 -7.22 -0.81 -16.37
C GLY A 9 -7.76 -0.95 -17.80
N ARG A 10 -7.69 0.14 -18.57
CA ARG A 10 -8.16 0.18 -19.97
C ARG A 10 -7.34 -0.72 -20.90
N ARG A 11 -6.06 -0.93 -20.62
CA ARG A 11 -5.19 -1.84 -21.37
C ARG A 11 -5.28 -3.30 -20.90
N ALA A 12 -6.12 -3.60 -19.90
CA ALA A 12 -6.30 -4.94 -19.34
C ALA A 12 -4.99 -5.64 -18.93
N ILE A 13 -3.94 -4.88 -18.57
CA ILE A 13 -2.61 -5.43 -18.23
C ILE A 13 -2.70 -6.38 -17.02
N TYR A 14 -3.64 -6.12 -16.11
CA TYR A 14 -3.90 -6.95 -14.94
C TYR A 14 -4.60 -8.27 -15.27
N ALA A 15 -5.29 -8.37 -16.41
CA ALA A 15 -6.00 -9.57 -16.83
C ALA A 15 -5.05 -10.62 -17.41
N ASP A 16 -4.03 -10.18 -18.17
CA ASP A 16 -2.93 -11.03 -18.64
C ASP A 16 -1.56 -10.39 -18.40
N PRO A 17 -1.02 -10.54 -17.18
CA PRO A 17 0.33 -10.07 -16.84
C PRO A 17 1.44 -10.79 -17.64
N ALA A 18 1.18 -12.02 -18.13
CA ALA A 18 2.18 -12.80 -18.84
C ALA A 18 2.45 -12.24 -20.24
N ALA A 19 1.42 -11.75 -20.94
CA ALA A 19 1.58 -11.04 -22.21
C ALA A 19 2.39 -9.74 -22.08
N HIS A 20 2.42 -9.12 -20.89
CA HIS A 20 3.05 -7.82 -20.65
C HIS A 20 4.40 -7.90 -19.92
N ARG A 21 5.04 -9.08 -19.84
CA ARG A 21 6.27 -9.31 -19.08
C ARG A 21 7.40 -8.32 -19.37
N ALA A 22 7.67 -8.01 -20.64
CA ALA A 22 8.76 -7.10 -21.00
C ALA A 22 8.51 -5.67 -20.47
N PHE A 23 7.27 -5.18 -20.61
CA PHE A 23 6.85 -3.90 -20.08
C PHE A 23 6.94 -3.89 -18.54
N LEU A 24 6.37 -4.90 -17.88
CA LEU A 24 6.40 -5.00 -16.42
C LEU A 24 7.82 -5.08 -15.88
N ARG A 25 8.73 -5.82 -16.55
CA ARG A 25 10.14 -5.89 -16.17
C ARG A 25 10.81 -4.52 -16.27
N ARG A 26 10.56 -3.78 -17.35
CA ARG A 26 11.10 -2.42 -17.50
C ARG A 26 10.58 -1.49 -16.40
N VAL A 27 9.28 -1.54 -16.10
CA VAL A 27 8.67 -0.73 -15.02
C VAL A 27 9.23 -1.13 -13.65
N ALA A 28 9.39 -2.42 -13.37
CA ALA A 28 9.98 -2.91 -12.12
C ALA A 28 11.45 -2.47 -11.98
N THR A 29 12.26 -2.63 -13.03
CA THR A 29 13.68 -2.26 -13.00
C THR A 29 13.88 -0.75 -12.87
N ILE A 30 13.13 0.07 -13.63
CA ILE A 30 13.21 1.54 -13.50
C ILE A 30 12.63 1.98 -12.15
N GLY A 31 11.48 1.43 -11.76
CA GLY A 31 10.79 1.78 -10.53
C GLY A 31 11.62 1.51 -9.28
N LEU A 32 12.26 0.34 -9.20
CA LEU A 32 13.13 0.00 -8.09
C LEU A 32 14.52 0.66 -8.23
N GLY A 33 15.08 0.66 -9.43
CA GLY A 33 16.43 1.17 -9.70
C GLY A 33 16.55 2.68 -9.56
N ALA A 34 15.53 3.45 -9.92
CA ALA A 34 15.48 4.90 -9.69
C ALA A 34 14.80 5.25 -8.36
N GLY A 35 13.74 4.53 -8.00
CA GLY A 35 12.96 4.83 -6.79
C GLY A 35 13.74 4.64 -5.50
N LEU A 36 14.56 3.59 -5.38
CA LEU A 36 15.36 3.35 -4.17
C LEU A 36 16.42 4.44 -3.95
N PRO A 37 17.27 4.81 -4.93
CA PRO A 37 18.20 5.92 -4.78
C PRO A 37 17.53 7.24 -4.41
N LEU A 38 16.38 7.56 -5.02
CA LEU A 38 15.63 8.77 -4.69
C LEU A 38 15.11 8.74 -3.24
N ALA A 39 14.64 7.59 -2.76
CA ALA A 39 14.21 7.43 -1.37
C ALA A 39 15.39 7.51 -0.39
N PHE A 40 16.55 6.95 -0.74
CA PHE A 40 17.77 7.09 0.06
C PHE A 40 18.28 8.53 0.08
N ALA A 41 18.24 9.23 -1.05
CA ALA A 41 18.57 10.65 -1.11
C ALA A 41 17.63 11.48 -0.23
N ARG A 42 16.33 11.18 -0.24
CA ARG A 42 15.34 11.80 0.66
C ARG A 42 15.73 11.58 2.13
N ALA A 43 16.04 10.35 2.51
CA ALA A 43 16.43 10.01 3.87
C ALA A 43 17.75 10.67 4.29
N ALA A 44 18.72 10.78 3.37
CA ALA A 44 19.98 11.48 3.64
C ALA A 44 19.76 12.98 3.92
N VAL A 45 18.83 13.62 3.21
CA VAL A 45 18.43 15.01 3.49
C VAL A 45 17.80 15.12 4.88
N ASP A 46 16.89 14.21 5.26
CA ASP A 46 16.27 14.21 6.60
C ASP A 46 17.27 14.04 7.74
N LEU A 47 18.29 13.22 7.55
CA LEU A 47 19.22 12.84 8.61
C LEU A 47 20.44 13.75 8.73
N GLY A 48 20.79 14.48 7.67
CA GLY A 48 22.09 15.17 7.59
C GLY A 48 22.05 16.61 7.11
N ALA A 49 20.95 17.09 6.53
CA ALA A 49 20.87 18.47 6.05
C ALA A 49 20.26 19.41 7.10
N PRO A 50 20.72 20.67 7.21
CA PRO A 50 20.09 21.66 8.07
C PRO A 50 18.68 21.97 7.57
N GLU A 51 17.74 22.23 8.48
CA GLU A 51 16.36 22.59 8.15
C GLU A 51 16.28 24.02 7.58
N THR A 52 16.42 24.13 6.26
CA THR A 52 16.26 25.38 5.51
C THR A 52 15.08 25.26 4.52
N PRO A 53 14.49 26.37 4.04
CA PRO A 53 13.46 26.31 3.00
C PRO A 53 13.89 25.51 1.76
N ALA A 54 15.15 25.64 1.35
CA ALA A 54 15.68 24.93 0.18
C ALA A 54 15.74 23.41 0.39
N THR A 55 16.20 22.96 1.56
CA THR A 55 16.29 21.52 1.90
C THR A 55 14.91 20.91 2.09
N LEU A 56 13.92 21.66 2.62
CA LEU A 56 12.53 21.21 2.71
C LEU A 56 11.90 21.02 1.33
N VAL A 57 12.12 21.96 0.39
CA VAL A 57 11.65 21.82 -1.00
C VAL A 57 12.32 20.63 -1.69
N LEU A 58 13.63 20.45 -1.51
CA LEU A 58 14.37 19.32 -2.08
C LEU A 58 13.85 17.98 -1.51
N ALA A 59 13.66 17.91 -0.21
CA ALA A 59 13.05 16.77 0.47
C ALA A 59 11.67 16.43 -0.13
N GLU A 60 10.78 17.41 -0.26
CA GLU A 60 9.45 17.18 -0.81
C GLU A 60 9.48 16.75 -2.28
N ALA A 61 10.36 17.34 -3.08
CA ALA A 61 10.57 16.93 -4.47
C ALA A 61 11.05 15.47 -4.57
N LEU A 62 12.03 15.08 -3.74
CA LEU A 62 12.51 13.70 -3.67
C LEU A 62 11.41 12.73 -3.22
N TYR A 63 10.57 13.12 -2.27
CA TYR A 63 9.42 12.33 -1.84
C TYR A 63 8.39 12.15 -2.96
N CYS A 64 8.04 13.25 -3.65
CA CYS A 64 7.09 13.26 -4.76
C CYS A 64 7.56 12.42 -5.95
N LEU A 65 8.88 12.26 -6.15
CA LEU A 65 9.44 11.42 -7.21
C LEU A 65 9.64 9.98 -6.77
N SER A 66 10.25 9.75 -5.61
CA SER A 66 10.58 8.41 -5.10
C SER A 66 9.33 7.56 -4.85
N THR A 67 8.35 8.10 -4.13
CA THR A 67 7.15 7.37 -3.67
C THR A 67 6.36 6.76 -4.83
N PRO A 68 5.92 7.53 -5.85
CA PRO A 68 5.19 6.95 -6.97
C PRO A 68 6.04 5.99 -7.80
N THR A 69 7.34 6.27 -7.95
CA THR A 69 8.25 5.45 -8.75
C THR A 69 8.46 4.07 -8.11
N LEU A 70 8.68 4.03 -6.78
CA LEU A 70 8.74 2.80 -5.99
C LEU A 70 7.40 2.05 -6.00
N ALA A 71 6.28 2.75 -5.85
CA ALA A 71 4.96 2.12 -5.88
C ALA A 71 4.70 1.39 -7.20
N LEU A 72 5.06 2.00 -8.34
CA LEU A 72 4.98 1.34 -9.65
C LEU A 72 5.96 0.17 -9.77
N GLY A 73 7.17 0.32 -9.22
CA GLY A 73 8.16 -0.75 -9.15
C GLY A 73 7.65 -1.99 -8.40
N TYR A 74 7.08 -1.79 -7.21
CA TYR A 74 6.48 -2.84 -6.40
C TYR A 74 5.26 -3.47 -7.07
N ALA A 75 4.36 -2.67 -7.65
CA ALA A 75 3.20 -3.18 -8.36
C ALA A 75 3.58 -4.04 -9.57
N ALA A 76 4.54 -3.58 -10.38
CA ALA A 76 5.05 -4.34 -11.52
C ALA A 76 5.81 -5.61 -11.09
N GLY A 77 6.58 -5.54 -10.00
CA GLY A 77 7.23 -6.69 -9.39
C GLY A 77 6.23 -7.76 -8.93
N ALA A 78 5.16 -7.36 -8.24
CA ALA A 78 4.08 -8.25 -7.83
C ALA A 78 3.38 -8.89 -9.05
N ALA A 79 3.10 -8.10 -10.09
CA ALA A 79 2.52 -8.60 -11.34
C ALA A 79 3.44 -9.60 -12.05
N LEU A 80 4.76 -9.41 -12.01
CA LEU A 80 5.74 -10.37 -12.55
C LEU A 80 5.81 -11.66 -11.75
N LEU A 81 5.74 -11.59 -10.42
CA LEU A 81 5.67 -12.78 -9.58
C LEU A 81 4.45 -13.62 -9.95
N TRP A 82 3.30 -12.96 -10.14
CA TRP A 82 2.10 -13.62 -10.64
C TRP A 82 2.31 -14.22 -12.04
N ALA A 83 2.83 -13.44 -12.99
CA ALA A 83 3.08 -13.87 -14.37
C ALA A 83 4.01 -15.08 -14.47
N ASN A 84 4.91 -15.26 -13.49
CA ASN A 84 5.91 -16.33 -13.45
C ASN A 84 5.48 -17.53 -12.59
N GLY A 85 4.21 -17.61 -12.18
CA GLY A 85 3.71 -18.74 -11.38
C GLY A 85 4.17 -18.72 -9.91
N ARG A 86 4.67 -17.58 -9.42
CA ARG A 86 5.16 -17.38 -8.05
C ARG A 86 4.15 -16.64 -7.16
N GLN A 87 2.86 -16.71 -7.49
CA GLN A 87 1.80 -16.03 -6.74
C GLN A 87 1.70 -16.48 -5.27
N ARG A 88 2.17 -17.69 -4.93
CA ARG A 88 2.24 -18.20 -3.55
C ARG A 88 3.01 -17.28 -2.60
N LEU A 89 3.99 -16.52 -3.11
CA LEU A 89 4.73 -15.53 -2.32
C LEU A 89 3.89 -14.32 -1.90
N LEU A 90 2.73 -14.10 -2.53
CA LEU A 90 1.83 -12.98 -2.31
C LEU A 90 0.51 -13.40 -1.65
N GLU A 91 0.18 -14.69 -1.65
CA GLU A 91 -1.09 -15.23 -1.16
C GLU A 91 -1.38 -14.87 0.30
N TRP A 92 -0.35 -14.82 1.14
CA TRP A 92 -0.50 -14.44 2.56
C TRP A 92 -1.04 -13.01 2.74
N ALA A 93 -0.69 -12.08 1.83
CA ALA A 93 -1.10 -10.69 1.87
C ALA A 93 -2.39 -10.42 1.06
N ALA A 94 -2.84 -11.38 0.24
CA ALA A 94 -4.02 -11.22 -0.61
C ALA A 94 -5.31 -10.86 0.17
N PRO A 95 -5.59 -11.42 1.36
CA PRO A 95 -6.73 -10.98 2.17
C PRO A 95 -6.66 -9.51 2.56
N ALA A 96 -5.48 -9.02 2.95
CA ALA A 96 -5.28 -7.62 3.30
C ALA A 96 -5.47 -6.69 2.09
N GLY A 97 -5.01 -7.12 0.91
CA GLY A 97 -5.23 -6.38 -0.35
C GLY A 97 -6.70 -6.28 -0.76
N ARG A 98 -7.53 -7.30 -0.47
CA ARG A 98 -8.99 -7.25 -0.70
C ARG A 98 -9.73 -6.34 0.28
N MET A 99 -9.10 -5.99 1.40
CA MET A 99 -9.61 -5.09 2.44
C MET A 99 -8.78 -3.81 2.53
N ALA A 100 -8.20 -3.34 1.42
CA ALA A 100 -7.26 -2.22 1.43
C ALA A 100 -7.85 -0.93 2.02
N LEU A 101 -9.12 -0.60 1.76
CA LEU A 101 -9.76 0.60 2.28
C LEU A 101 -10.10 0.47 3.77
N THR A 102 -10.63 -0.69 4.18
CA THR A 102 -10.83 -1.00 5.59
C THR A 102 -9.52 -0.94 6.36
N ASN A 103 -8.46 -1.57 5.85
CA ASN A 103 -7.16 -1.63 6.50
C ASN A 103 -6.50 -0.24 6.57
N TYR A 104 -6.63 0.57 5.51
CA TYR A 104 -6.18 1.95 5.51
C TYR A 104 -6.86 2.77 6.62
N LEU A 105 -8.18 2.73 6.72
CA LEU A 105 -8.90 3.46 7.76
C LEU A 105 -8.61 2.92 9.16
N MET A 106 -8.57 1.60 9.33
CA MET A 106 -8.20 0.97 10.60
C MET A 106 -6.79 1.39 11.03
N GLN A 107 -5.83 1.38 10.11
CA GLN A 107 -4.46 1.83 10.37
C GLN A 107 -4.42 3.30 10.76
N THR A 108 -5.09 4.18 10.02
CA THR A 108 -5.14 5.62 10.28
C THR A 108 -5.77 5.91 11.64
N ILE A 109 -6.90 5.28 11.97
CA ILE A 109 -7.59 5.47 13.25
C ILE A 109 -6.70 4.99 14.39
N LEU A 110 -6.14 3.77 14.31
CA LEU A 110 -5.29 3.23 15.37
C LEU A 110 -4.03 4.06 15.58
N GLN A 111 -3.33 4.44 14.51
CA GLN A 111 -2.13 5.27 14.62
C GLN A 111 -2.45 6.68 15.14
N SER A 112 -3.55 7.28 14.70
CA SER A 112 -3.96 8.60 15.20
C SER A 112 -4.31 8.55 16.69
N LEU A 113 -5.05 7.53 17.13
CA LEU A 113 -5.36 7.32 18.55
C LEU A 113 -4.09 7.08 19.40
N ILE A 114 -3.07 6.45 18.85
CA ILE A 114 -1.85 6.12 19.59
C ILE A 114 -0.89 7.31 19.62
N PHE A 115 -0.66 7.96 18.49
CA PHE A 115 0.40 8.97 18.38
C PHE A 115 -0.11 10.40 18.52
N TYR A 116 -1.31 10.73 18.04
CA TYR A 116 -1.75 12.12 17.98
C TYR A 116 -2.27 12.63 19.34
N GLY A 117 -2.28 13.95 19.50
CA GLY A 117 -2.58 14.63 20.77
C GLY A 117 -3.99 14.40 21.33
N TRP A 118 -4.94 13.96 20.50
CA TRP A 118 -6.31 13.64 20.93
C TRP A 118 -6.48 12.20 21.44
N GLY A 119 -5.43 11.38 21.35
CA GLY A 119 -5.40 10.02 21.87
C GLY A 119 -4.35 9.87 22.99
N LEU A 120 -3.39 8.96 22.83
CA LEU A 120 -2.32 8.72 23.82
C LEU A 120 -1.15 9.70 23.72
N ALA A 121 -1.14 10.57 22.69
CA ALA A 121 -0.14 11.61 22.48
C ALA A 121 1.32 11.07 22.55
N LEU A 122 1.59 9.98 21.82
CA LEU A 122 2.91 9.33 21.80
C LEU A 122 3.85 9.83 20.69
N THR A 123 3.44 10.81 19.88
CA THR A 123 4.31 11.43 18.86
C THR A 123 5.63 11.89 19.47
N GLY A 124 6.74 11.52 18.84
CA GLY A 124 8.09 11.89 19.26
C GLY A 124 8.63 11.19 20.52
N LYS A 125 7.82 10.38 21.21
CA LYS A 125 8.24 9.69 22.44
C LYS A 125 9.05 8.41 22.21
N PHE A 126 8.98 7.86 21.00
CA PHE A 126 9.67 6.63 20.63
C PHE A 126 10.51 6.85 19.38
N GLY A 127 11.72 6.29 19.37
CA GLY A 127 12.57 6.26 18.19
C GLY A 127 12.10 5.21 17.16
N LEU A 128 12.72 5.24 15.98
CA LEU A 128 12.41 4.35 14.85
C LEU A 128 12.52 2.86 15.21
N VAL A 129 13.42 2.51 16.14
CA VAL A 129 13.62 1.13 16.64
C VAL A 129 12.33 0.53 17.23
N PHE A 130 11.45 1.35 17.81
CA PHE A 130 10.16 0.90 18.32
C PHE A 130 9.03 1.05 17.30
N ILE A 131 9.08 2.11 16.49
CA ILE A 131 8.03 2.41 15.50
C ILE A 131 7.98 1.33 14.41
N TYR A 132 9.13 0.84 13.91
CA TYR A 132 9.12 -0.17 12.85
C TYR A 132 8.53 -1.51 13.30
N PRO A 133 8.93 -2.12 14.43
CA PRO A 133 8.29 -3.34 14.93
C PRO A 133 6.81 -3.13 15.23
N PHE A 134 6.41 -1.98 15.77
CA PHE A 134 5.00 -1.65 15.98
C PHE A 134 4.23 -1.66 14.66
N ALA A 135 4.74 -1.01 13.61
CA ALA A 135 4.11 -0.97 12.30
C ALA A 135 4.00 -2.37 11.68
N LEU A 136 5.05 -3.19 11.80
CA LEU A 136 5.04 -4.59 11.34
C LEU A 136 4.02 -5.45 12.11
N ALA A 137 3.95 -5.29 13.43
CA ALA A 137 2.99 -6.01 14.28
C ALA A 137 1.55 -5.60 13.93
N LEU A 138 1.31 -4.30 13.74
CA LEU A 138 0.02 -3.77 13.31
C LEU A 138 -0.36 -4.36 11.94
N PHE A 139 0.54 -4.34 10.96
CA PHE A 139 0.29 -4.89 9.63
C PHE A 139 0.02 -6.41 9.68
N ALA A 140 0.79 -7.18 10.45
CA ALA A 140 0.56 -8.61 10.65
C ALA A 140 -0.80 -8.89 11.30
N PHE A 141 -1.22 -8.05 12.25
CA PHE A 141 -2.56 -8.08 12.80
C PHE A 141 -3.61 -7.81 11.70
N GLN A 142 -3.43 -6.79 10.85
CA GLN A 142 -4.37 -6.48 9.77
C GLN A 142 -4.51 -7.63 8.77
N VAL A 143 -3.41 -8.28 8.40
CA VAL A 143 -3.40 -9.45 7.52
C VAL A 143 -4.20 -10.60 8.13
N THR A 144 -3.96 -10.89 9.40
CA THR A 144 -4.62 -11.97 10.13
C THR A 144 -6.11 -11.69 10.32
N TYR A 145 -6.45 -10.45 10.69
CA TYR A 145 -7.82 -9.96 10.79
C TYR A 145 -8.54 -10.07 9.44
N SER A 146 -7.92 -9.59 8.35
CA SER A 146 -8.50 -9.64 7.01
C SER A 146 -8.76 -11.07 6.55
N ARG A 147 -7.85 -12.00 6.87
CA ARG A 147 -8.02 -13.43 6.55
C ARG A 147 -9.21 -14.03 7.28
N ARG A 148 -9.35 -13.77 8.59
CA ARG A 148 -10.48 -14.27 9.40
C ARG A 148 -11.80 -13.63 8.95
N TRP A 149 -11.80 -12.33 8.71
CA TRP A 149 -12.99 -11.60 8.24
C TRP A 149 -13.51 -12.15 6.91
N LEU A 150 -12.63 -12.30 5.92
CA LEU A 150 -13.03 -12.77 4.58
C LEU A 150 -13.31 -14.29 4.51
N ALA A 151 -13.12 -15.01 5.61
CA ALA A 151 -13.64 -16.37 5.74
C ALA A 151 -15.18 -16.37 5.86
N HIS A 152 -15.75 -15.32 6.46
CA HIS A 152 -17.20 -15.21 6.72
C HIS A 152 -17.89 -14.18 5.79
N TYR A 153 -17.17 -13.16 5.33
CA TYR A 153 -17.72 -12.05 4.56
C TYR A 153 -17.09 -11.91 3.16
N ARG A 154 -17.85 -11.37 2.20
CA ARG A 154 -17.41 -11.18 0.81
C ARG A 154 -16.52 -9.95 0.60
N PHE A 155 -16.69 -8.94 1.45
CA PHE A 155 -15.99 -7.66 1.38
C PHE A 155 -15.54 -7.23 2.78
N GLY A 156 -14.54 -6.36 2.85
CA GLY A 156 -14.33 -5.60 4.08
C GLY A 156 -15.51 -4.67 4.37
N PRO A 157 -15.72 -4.28 5.63
CA PRO A 157 -16.86 -3.47 6.04
C PRO A 157 -16.93 -2.15 5.28
N VAL A 158 -15.80 -1.47 5.10
CA VAL A 158 -15.77 -0.16 4.42
C VAL A 158 -15.90 -0.34 2.90
N GLU A 159 -15.28 -1.37 2.33
CA GLU A 159 -15.47 -1.71 0.91
C GLU A 159 -16.93 -2.01 0.60
N TRP A 160 -17.64 -2.68 1.51
CA TRP A 160 -19.06 -2.97 1.38
C TRP A 160 -19.91 -1.70 1.40
N VAL A 161 -19.65 -0.77 2.34
CA VAL A 161 -20.31 0.54 2.38
C VAL A 161 -20.06 1.29 1.07
N TRP A 162 -18.79 1.41 0.66
CA TRP A 162 -18.38 2.13 -0.54
C TRP A 162 -19.06 1.59 -1.80
N ARG A 163 -19.07 0.27 -1.99
CA ARG A 163 -19.74 -0.36 -3.14
C ARG A 163 -21.25 -0.18 -3.10
N SER A 164 -21.86 -0.32 -1.92
CA SER A 164 -23.31 -0.16 -1.79
C SER A 164 -23.77 1.27 -2.11
N LEU A 165 -22.99 2.27 -1.70
CA LEU A 165 -23.23 3.67 -2.05
C LEU A 165 -23.00 3.94 -3.54
N THR A 166 -21.88 3.45 -4.10
CA THR A 166 -21.51 3.69 -5.51
C THR A 166 -22.55 3.12 -6.48
N TYR A 167 -23.10 1.93 -6.19
CA TYR A 167 -24.11 1.30 -7.04
C TYR A 167 -25.55 1.63 -6.63
N GLY A 168 -25.75 2.41 -5.57
CA GLY A 168 -27.08 2.73 -5.03
C GLY A 168 -27.90 1.52 -4.56
N LYS A 169 -27.24 0.37 -4.32
CA LYS A 169 -27.89 -0.90 -3.96
C LYS A 169 -27.06 -1.62 -2.92
N ARG A 170 -27.72 -2.09 -1.85
CA ARG A 170 -27.10 -2.87 -0.77
C ARG A 170 -26.51 -4.15 -1.34
N GLN A 171 -25.18 -4.31 -1.26
CA GLN A 171 -24.49 -5.50 -1.75
C GLN A 171 -24.64 -6.68 -0.77
N PRO A 172 -24.64 -7.94 -1.22
CA PRO A 172 -24.61 -9.09 -0.32
C PRO A 172 -23.27 -9.16 0.42
N MET A 173 -23.32 -9.19 1.75
CA MET A 173 -22.13 -9.13 2.61
C MET A 173 -21.66 -10.50 3.09
N ILE A 174 -22.61 -11.37 3.45
CA ILE A 174 -22.32 -12.71 3.99
C ILE A 174 -21.91 -13.63 2.84
N ARG A 175 -20.89 -14.44 3.06
CA ARG A 175 -20.52 -15.51 2.14
C ARG A 175 -21.45 -16.69 2.39
N GLU A 176 -22.26 -17.06 1.40
CA GLU A 176 -23.02 -18.31 1.46
C GLU A 176 -22.02 -19.46 1.57
N LEU A 177 -22.08 -20.19 2.68
CA LEU A 177 -21.35 -21.44 2.86
C LEU A 177 -22.10 -22.48 2.02
N VAL A 178 -21.54 -22.82 0.87
CA VAL A 178 -21.91 -24.04 0.12
C VAL A 178 -21.25 -25.22 0.82
#